data_AF-A0A1G3B619-F1
#
_entry.id   AF-A0A1G3B619-F1
#
_cell.length_a   1.000
_cell.length_b   1.000
_cell.length_c   1.000
_cell.angle_alpha   90.00
_cell.angle_beta   90.00
_cell.angle_gamma   90.00
#
_symmetry.space_group_name_H-M   'P 1'
#
loop_
_entity.id
_entity.type
_entity.pdbx_description
1 polymer ?
#
loop_
_entity_poly.entity_id
_entity_poly.type
_entity_poly.pdbx_seq_one_letter_code
_entity_poly.pdbx_strand_id
1 'polypeptide(L)'
;MRKYLLLYILTVSFLFLYPPIIQAAEEPHVTLISSYRDLSVSQVLSISNISIRNKHNYGFYGYSTITHHYENKSINGDSVVTDHATGLMWHQSGSEKDMVWNEAKQWVKDLNNRGYAGYSDWRLPTVEEAVSLLESSKKAGALYIDGVFDVTQCGIWTGGENDTASYLDSVWSVRFSGAYGGGNVCWCYDNASNYVRPVRKLK
;
A
#
# COMPACT_ATOMS: atom_id res chain seq x y z
N MET A 1 -11.27 -23.32 84.62
CA MET A 1 -11.71 -24.35 83.66
C MET A 1 -11.78 -23.72 82.27
N ARG A 2 -10.74 -23.88 81.45
CA ARG A 2 -10.66 -23.34 80.08
C ARG A 2 -11.45 -24.25 79.13
N LYS A 3 -12.44 -23.71 78.41
CA LYS A 3 -13.07 -24.37 77.26
C LYS A 3 -12.43 -23.82 75.99
N TYR A 4 -11.74 -24.66 75.23
CA TYR A 4 -11.20 -24.32 73.91
C TYR A 4 -12.30 -24.56 72.87
N LEU A 5 -12.66 -23.53 72.09
CA LEU A 5 -13.51 -23.66 70.91
C LEU A 5 -12.58 -23.82 69.69
N LEU A 6 -12.67 -24.94 68.99
CA LEU A 6 -11.97 -25.17 67.72
C LEU A 6 -12.70 -24.38 66.62
N LEU A 7 -12.04 -23.37 66.07
CA LEU A 7 -12.51 -22.61 64.92
C LEU A 7 -12.07 -23.33 63.64
N TYR A 8 -13.00 -23.97 62.93
CA TYR A 8 -12.73 -24.54 61.60
C TYR A 8 -12.76 -23.41 60.56
N ILE A 9 -11.62 -23.12 59.94
CA ILE A 9 -11.53 -22.20 58.80
C ILE A 9 -11.68 -23.01 57.51
N LEU A 10 -12.80 -22.83 56.81
CA LEU A 10 -13.01 -23.33 55.46
C LEU A 10 -12.31 -22.39 54.48
N THR A 11 -11.15 -22.80 53.94
CA THR A 11 -10.52 -22.12 52.81
C THR A 11 -11.24 -22.50 51.52
N VAL A 12 -12.08 -21.61 50.99
CA VAL A 12 -12.66 -21.75 49.66
C VAL A 12 -11.62 -21.27 48.64
N SER A 13 -10.88 -22.22 48.05
CA SER A 13 -9.96 -21.93 46.95
C SER A 13 -10.76 -21.70 45.66
N PHE A 14 -10.83 -20.45 45.21
CA PHE A 14 -11.31 -20.12 43.87
C PHE A 14 -10.23 -20.45 42.84
N LEU A 15 -10.45 -21.53 42.09
CA LEU A 15 -9.71 -21.80 40.85
C LEU A 15 -10.17 -20.80 39.79
N PHE A 16 -9.42 -19.72 39.59
CA PHE A 16 -9.59 -18.85 38.43
C PHE A 16 -9.11 -19.61 37.19
N LEU A 17 -10.06 -20.24 36.47
CA LEU A 17 -9.83 -20.72 35.12
C LEU A 17 -9.71 -19.49 34.22
N TYR A 18 -8.48 -19.06 33.92
CA TYR A 18 -8.26 -18.07 32.87
C TYR A 18 -8.64 -18.70 31.53
N PRO A 19 -9.46 -18.04 30.70
CA PRO A 19 -9.64 -18.47 29.33
C PRO A 19 -8.27 -18.47 28.64
N PRO A 20 -7.98 -19.43 27.76
CA PRO A 20 -6.73 -19.45 27.02
C PRO A 20 -6.58 -18.12 26.28
N ILE A 21 -5.44 -17.47 26.45
CA ILE A 21 -5.05 -16.32 25.64
C ILE A 21 -4.98 -16.83 24.21
N ILE A 22 -6.00 -16.53 23.41
CA ILE A 22 -5.94 -16.72 21.96
C ILE A 22 -4.92 -15.70 21.48
N GLN A 23 -3.68 -16.14 21.26
CA GLN A 23 -2.72 -15.42 20.44
C GLN A 23 -3.44 -15.16 19.12
N ALA A 24 -3.71 -13.90 18.78
CA ALA A 24 -4.21 -13.55 17.46
C ALA A 24 -3.25 -14.19 16.46
N ALA A 25 -3.76 -15.09 15.61
CA ALA A 25 -2.97 -15.66 14.55
C ALA A 25 -2.44 -14.49 13.71
N GLU A 26 -1.13 -14.42 13.54
CA GLU A 26 -0.49 -13.43 12.68
C GLU A 26 -1.09 -13.63 11.28
N GLU A 27 -1.85 -12.64 10.81
CA GLU A 27 -2.50 -12.71 9.50
C GLU A 27 -1.44 -12.88 8.42
N PRO A 28 -1.67 -13.69 7.38
CA PRO A 28 -0.68 -13.94 6.35
C PRO A 28 -0.29 -12.63 5.65
N HIS A 29 0.94 -12.15 5.90
CA HIS A 29 1.46 -10.97 5.24
C HIS A 29 1.87 -11.26 3.79
N VAL A 30 1.28 -10.55 2.84
CA VAL A 30 1.65 -10.61 1.43
C VAL A 30 2.93 -9.79 1.24
N THR A 31 4.04 -10.45 0.93
CA THR A 31 5.29 -9.75 0.64
C THR A 31 5.35 -9.35 -0.83
N LEU A 32 5.29 -8.04 -1.09
CA LEU A 32 5.47 -7.47 -2.43
C LEU A 32 6.94 -7.15 -2.70
N ILE A 33 7.36 -7.21 -3.97
CA ILE A 33 8.71 -6.86 -4.37
C ILE A 33 8.88 -5.34 -4.27
N SER A 34 9.68 -4.91 -3.29
CA SER A 34 9.96 -3.49 -3.03
C SER A 34 11.29 -2.99 -3.62
N SER A 35 12.00 -3.82 -4.38
CA SER A 35 13.19 -3.41 -5.12
C SER A 35 12.78 -2.97 -6.53
N TYR A 36 13.23 -1.80 -6.98
CA TYR A 36 13.03 -1.39 -8.37
C TYR A 36 13.79 -2.30 -9.33
N ARG A 37 13.20 -2.53 -10.50
CA ARG A 37 13.76 -3.30 -11.61
C ARG A 37 13.21 -2.72 -12.91
N ASP A 38 14.02 -2.76 -13.96
CA ASP A 38 13.53 -2.48 -15.31
C ASP A 38 12.72 -3.69 -15.81
N LEU A 39 11.39 -3.61 -15.66
CA LEU A 39 10.47 -4.68 -16.03
C LEU A 39 9.99 -4.54 -17.48
N SER A 40 10.09 -5.62 -18.25
CA SER A 40 9.44 -5.75 -19.55
C SER A 40 7.92 -5.94 -19.40
N VAL A 41 7.16 -5.73 -20.49
CA VAL A 41 5.72 -5.98 -20.49
C VAL A 41 5.39 -7.43 -20.10
N SER A 42 6.16 -8.42 -20.56
CA SER A 42 5.91 -9.83 -20.22
C SER A 42 6.15 -10.13 -18.73
N GLN A 43 7.14 -9.49 -18.11
CA GLN A 43 7.38 -9.59 -16.67
C GLN A 43 6.24 -8.95 -15.88
N VAL A 44 5.77 -7.77 -16.29
CA VAL A 44 4.62 -7.09 -15.66
C VAL A 44 3.33 -7.91 -15.77
N LEU A 45 3.10 -8.56 -16.91
CA LEU A 45 1.97 -9.49 -17.10
C LEU A 45 2.06 -10.77 -16.26
N SER A 46 3.22 -11.03 -15.63
CA SER A 46 3.49 -12.20 -14.80
C SER A 46 3.62 -11.86 -13.31
N ILE A 47 3.31 -10.62 -12.91
CA ILE A 47 3.25 -10.22 -11.50
C ILE A 47 2.25 -11.11 -10.76
N SER A 48 2.56 -11.41 -9.50
CA SER A 48 1.71 -12.25 -8.65
C SER A 48 0.50 -11.47 -8.11
N ASN A 49 -0.53 -12.17 -7.64
CA ASN A 49 -1.68 -11.56 -6.98
C ASN A 49 -2.43 -10.48 -7.81
N ILE A 50 -2.51 -10.68 -9.12
CA ILE A 50 -3.28 -9.82 -10.03
C ILE A 50 -4.24 -10.65 -10.88
N SER A 51 -5.38 -10.06 -11.22
CA SER A 51 -6.31 -10.58 -12.20
C SER A 51 -6.31 -9.66 -13.43
N ILE A 52 -5.92 -10.21 -14.57
CA ILE A 52 -5.85 -9.48 -15.84
C ILE A 52 -7.17 -9.65 -16.58
N ARG A 53 -7.82 -8.53 -16.91
CA ARG A 53 -9.08 -8.46 -17.67
C ARG A 53 -8.86 -8.32 -19.16
N ASN A 54 -7.90 -7.49 -19.55
CA ASN A 54 -7.60 -7.21 -20.96
C ASN A 54 -6.13 -6.82 -21.12
N LYS A 55 -5.49 -7.19 -22.22
CA LYS A 55 -4.07 -6.89 -22.50
C LYS A 55 -3.96 -5.96 -23.71
N HIS A 56 -2.94 -5.13 -23.72
CA HIS A 56 -2.57 -4.29 -24.86
C HIS A 56 -1.04 -4.17 -24.98
N ASN A 57 -0.56 -3.52 -26.05
CA ASN A 57 0.88 -3.48 -26.38
C ASN A 57 1.77 -2.83 -25.30
N TYR A 58 1.18 -2.03 -24.42
CA TYR A 58 1.87 -1.24 -23.41
C TYR A 58 1.57 -1.70 -21.98
N GLY A 59 0.82 -2.80 -21.80
CA GLY A 59 0.40 -3.27 -20.48
C GLY A 59 -0.96 -3.96 -20.46
N PHE A 60 -1.75 -3.71 -19.43
CA PHE A 60 -3.02 -4.40 -19.23
C PHE A 60 -4.03 -3.62 -18.40
N TYR A 61 -5.30 -4.03 -18.50
CA TYR A 61 -6.35 -3.68 -17.56
C TYR A 61 -6.56 -4.83 -16.58
N GLY A 62 -6.61 -4.54 -15.28
CA GLY A 62 -6.72 -5.55 -14.23
C GLY A 62 -6.86 -4.96 -12.84
N TYR A 63 -6.75 -5.82 -11.84
CA TYR A 63 -6.86 -5.45 -10.43
C TYR A 63 -6.07 -6.43 -9.55
N SER A 64 -5.80 -6.04 -8.30
CA SER A 64 -5.14 -6.90 -7.33
C SER A 64 -6.12 -7.91 -6.73
N THR A 65 -5.65 -9.13 -6.47
CA THR A 65 -6.40 -10.15 -5.73
C THR A 65 -6.09 -10.13 -4.23
N ILE A 66 -5.28 -9.17 -3.76
CA ILE A 66 -4.94 -9.02 -2.35
C ILE A 66 -6.15 -8.48 -1.59
N THR A 67 -6.44 -9.07 -0.44
CA THR A 67 -7.43 -8.52 0.50
C THR A 67 -6.70 -7.58 1.43
N HIS A 68 -6.88 -6.27 1.23
CA HIS A 68 -6.18 -5.24 1.99
C HIS A 68 -6.87 -4.92 3.30
N HIS A 69 -6.08 -4.63 4.33
CA HIS A 69 -6.54 -4.19 5.64
C HIS A 69 -6.00 -2.79 5.89
N TYR A 70 -6.68 -1.79 5.32
CA TYR A 70 -6.28 -0.39 5.41
C TYR A 70 -6.70 0.26 6.74
N GLU A 71 -5.78 1.02 7.31
CA GLU A 71 -6.00 1.85 8.49
C GLU A 71 -5.54 3.29 8.18
N ASN A 72 -6.47 4.23 8.13
CA ASN A 72 -6.16 5.65 7.98
C ASN A 72 -5.70 6.23 9.32
N LYS A 73 -4.60 6.98 9.33
CA LYS A 73 -4.04 7.65 10.52
C LYS A 73 -3.64 9.07 10.18
N SER A 74 -3.75 9.95 11.19
CA SER A 74 -3.02 11.23 11.20
C SER A 74 -1.82 11.11 12.13
N ILE A 75 -0.62 11.36 11.60
CA ILE A 75 0.64 11.37 12.35
C ILE A 75 1.23 12.76 12.18
N ASN A 76 1.42 13.49 13.29
CA ASN A 76 1.90 14.88 13.27
C ASN A 76 1.05 15.84 12.39
N GLY A 77 -0.25 15.54 12.22
CA GLY A 77 -1.16 16.30 11.35
C GLY A 77 -1.14 15.87 9.88
N ASP A 78 -0.22 14.98 9.49
CA ASP A 78 -0.12 14.43 8.14
C ASP A 78 -0.94 13.13 8.01
N SER A 79 -1.63 12.93 6.89
CA SER A 79 -2.51 11.78 6.64
C SER A 79 -1.78 10.62 5.95
N VAL A 80 -1.77 9.46 6.59
CA VAL A 80 -1.17 8.23 6.07
C VAL A 80 -2.16 7.06 6.08
N VAL A 81 -1.95 6.09 5.20
CA VAL A 81 -2.69 4.83 5.20
C VAL A 81 -1.73 3.69 5.47
N THR A 82 -1.92 2.99 6.58
CA THR A 82 -1.22 1.73 6.87
C THR A 82 -1.99 0.58 6.24
N ASP A 83 -1.31 -0.26 5.47
CA ASP A 83 -1.87 -1.51 4.95
C ASP A 83 -1.26 -2.70 5.68
N HIS A 84 -2.04 -3.28 6.59
CA HIS A 84 -1.60 -4.39 7.43
C HIS A 84 -1.39 -5.69 6.63
N ALA A 85 -2.02 -5.82 5.46
CA ALA A 85 -1.86 -7.01 4.62
C ALA A 85 -0.49 -7.06 3.95
N THR A 86 0.08 -5.90 3.58
CA THR A 86 1.36 -5.81 2.84
C THR A 86 2.52 -5.28 3.67
N GLY A 87 2.26 -4.76 4.88
CA GLY A 87 3.27 -4.11 5.71
C GLY A 87 3.77 -2.78 5.12
N LEU A 88 2.95 -2.14 4.29
CA LEU A 88 3.27 -0.86 3.66
C LEU A 88 2.52 0.29 4.32
N MET A 89 3.11 1.47 4.26
CA MET A 89 2.46 2.73 4.62
C MET A 89 2.51 3.66 3.42
N TRP A 90 1.36 4.26 3.11
CA TRP A 90 1.12 5.08 1.95
C TRP A 90 0.82 6.51 2.35
N HIS A 91 1.27 7.46 1.53
CA HIS A 91 0.80 8.84 1.61
C HIS A 91 -0.68 8.87 1.17
N GLN A 92 -1.58 9.30 2.06
CA GLN A 92 -3.03 9.15 1.82
C GLN A 92 -3.51 10.02 0.65
N SER A 93 -2.94 11.22 0.49
CA SER A 93 -3.45 12.23 -0.46
C SER A 93 -2.58 12.43 -1.69
N GLY A 94 -1.49 11.68 -1.84
CA GLY A 94 -0.48 11.90 -2.89
C GLY A 94 -0.07 13.37 -3.13
N SER A 95 0.31 13.68 -4.37
CA SER A 95 0.49 15.04 -4.88
C SER A 95 -0.83 15.67 -5.32
N GLU A 96 -0.98 16.98 -5.14
CA GLU A 96 -2.18 17.74 -5.58
C GLU A 96 -2.27 17.93 -7.10
N LYS A 97 -1.12 17.89 -7.78
CA LYS A 97 -1.01 18.04 -9.23
C LYS A 97 -0.26 16.84 -9.81
N ASP A 98 -0.56 16.55 -11.07
CA ASP A 98 0.25 15.68 -11.88
C ASP A 98 1.55 16.38 -12.28
N MET A 99 2.56 15.57 -12.58
CA MET A 99 3.89 16.04 -12.92
C MET A 99 4.61 15.02 -13.79
N VAL A 100 5.67 15.45 -14.48
CA VAL A 100 6.54 14.53 -15.22
C VAL A 100 7.37 13.69 -14.26
N TRP A 101 7.88 12.55 -14.71
CA TRP A 101 8.50 11.59 -13.80
C TRP A 101 9.76 12.14 -13.07
N ASN A 102 10.51 13.01 -13.73
CA ASN A 102 11.66 13.68 -13.09
C ASN A 102 11.25 14.61 -11.96
N GLU A 103 10.14 15.33 -12.12
CA GLU A 103 9.55 16.18 -11.07
C GLU A 103 8.99 15.31 -9.93
N ALA A 104 8.41 14.14 -10.24
CA ALA A 104 7.93 13.20 -9.23
C ALA A 104 9.02 12.73 -8.28
N LYS A 105 10.22 12.44 -8.81
CA LYS A 105 11.39 12.12 -7.97
C LYS A 105 11.79 13.28 -7.08
N GLN A 106 11.81 14.50 -7.61
CA GLN A 106 12.12 15.69 -6.82
C GLN A 106 11.10 15.92 -5.72
N TRP A 107 9.80 15.75 -6.03
CA TRP A 107 8.72 15.85 -5.07
C TRP A 107 8.90 14.88 -3.90
N VAL A 108 9.31 13.63 -4.16
CA VAL A 108 9.60 12.65 -3.09
C VAL A 108 10.84 13.03 -2.27
N LYS A 109 11.89 13.57 -2.91
CA LYS A 109 13.07 14.10 -2.19
C LYS A 109 12.67 15.23 -1.24
N ASP A 110 11.84 16.16 -1.71
CA ASP A 110 11.36 17.27 -0.90
C ASP A 110 10.45 16.79 0.24
N LEU A 111 9.60 15.77 0.00
CA LEU A 111 8.78 15.12 1.03
C LEU A 111 9.65 14.52 2.15
N ASN A 112 10.76 13.89 1.80
CA ASN A 112 11.69 13.33 2.78
C ASN A 112 12.45 14.42 3.55
N ASN A 113 12.84 15.50 2.88
CA ASN A 113 13.54 16.63 3.52
C ASN A 113 12.67 17.32 4.59
N ARG A 114 11.34 17.40 4.36
CA ARG A 114 10.40 17.93 5.36
C ARG A 114 10.01 16.94 6.47
N GLY A 115 10.40 15.67 6.35
CA GLY A 115 10.10 14.64 7.35
C GLY A 115 8.60 14.34 7.49
N TYR A 116 7.88 14.19 6.37
CA TYR A 116 6.42 13.97 6.37
C TYR A 116 6.00 12.82 7.29
N ALA A 117 5.02 13.07 8.16
CA ALA A 117 4.57 12.16 9.21
C ALA A 117 5.70 11.66 10.15
N GLY A 118 6.80 12.41 10.26
CA GLY A 118 7.99 12.04 11.03
C GLY A 118 8.94 11.07 10.31
N TYR A 119 8.77 10.84 9.01
CA TYR A 119 9.56 9.88 8.22
C TYR A 119 10.27 10.54 7.03
N SER A 120 11.42 9.97 6.66
CA SER A 120 12.29 10.45 5.57
C SER A 120 12.72 9.33 4.60
N ASP A 121 12.04 8.18 4.66
CA ASP A 121 12.26 7.00 3.82
C ASP A 121 11.10 6.75 2.84
N TRP A 122 10.35 7.81 2.49
CA TRP A 122 9.32 7.75 1.46
C TRP A 122 9.95 7.56 0.08
N ARG A 123 9.30 6.76 -0.77
CA ARG A 123 9.73 6.51 -2.15
C ARG A 123 8.54 6.38 -3.08
N LEU A 124 8.77 6.44 -4.38
CA LEU A 124 7.78 5.97 -5.35
C LEU A 124 7.52 4.45 -5.12
N PRO A 125 6.32 3.95 -5.44
CA PRO A 125 6.05 2.53 -5.35
C PRO A 125 6.75 1.76 -6.47
N THR A 126 7.01 0.47 -6.25
CA THR A 126 7.32 -0.44 -7.37
C THR A 126 6.06 -0.70 -8.20
N VAL A 127 6.20 -1.34 -9.36
CA VAL A 127 5.03 -1.72 -10.17
C VAL A 127 4.10 -2.64 -9.40
N GLU A 128 4.63 -3.66 -8.72
CA GLU A 128 3.81 -4.61 -7.96
C GLU A 128 3.10 -3.93 -6.77
N GLU A 129 3.76 -3.00 -6.08
CA GLU A 129 3.14 -2.20 -5.01
C GLU A 129 2.07 -1.25 -5.53
N ALA A 130 2.28 -0.58 -6.66
CA ALA A 130 1.28 0.32 -7.22
C ALA A 130 0.06 -0.45 -7.75
N VAL A 131 0.28 -1.61 -8.35
CA VAL A 131 -0.79 -2.48 -8.87
C VAL A 131 -1.61 -3.11 -7.74
N SER A 132 -1.03 -3.33 -6.55
CA SER A 132 -1.78 -3.85 -5.41
C SER A 132 -2.95 -2.95 -5.01
N LEU A 133 -2.82 -1.63 -5.19
CA LEU A 133 -3.88 -0.66 -4.91
C LEU A 133 -5.10 -0.73 -5.86
N LEU A 134 -5.02 -1.51 -6.95
CA LEU A 134 -6.12 -1.62 -7.92
C LEU A 134 -7.24 -2.52 -7.40
N GLU A 135 -8.44 -1.96 -7.34
CA GLU A 135 -9.64 -2.66 -6.88
C GLU A 135 -10.39 -3.38 -7.99
N SER A 136 -11.10 -4.46 -7.63
CA SER A 136 -11.90 -5.25 -8.58
C SER A 136 -13.15 -4.54 -9.10
N SER A 137 -13.54 -3.45 -8.44
CA SER A 137 -14.66 -2.59 -8.78
C SER A 137 -14.35 -1.14 -8.41
N LYS A 138 -15.05 -0.19 -9.01
CA LYS A 138 -14.91 1.23 -8.65
C LYS A 138 -15.43 1.47 -7.24
N LYS A 139 -14.55 1.89 -6.31
CA LYS A 139 -14.94 2.15 -4.91
C LYS A 139 -14.97 3.63 -4.55
N ALA A 140 -14.19 4.48 -5.22
CA ALA A 140 -14.09 5.90 -4.88
C ALA A 140 -13.94 6.77 -6.13
N GLY A 141 -14.71 7.86 -6.25
CA GLY A 141 -14.58 8.80 -7.38
C GLY A 141 -14.72 8.18 -8.78
N ALA A 142 -15.44 7.06 -8.91
CA ALA A 142 -15.49 6.23 -10.12
C ALA A 142 -14.13 5.63 -10.57
N LEU A 143 -13.18 5.51 -9.64
CA LEU A 143 -11.86 4.92 -9.78
C LEU A 143 -11.79 3.54 -9.10
N TYR A 144 -10.91 2.68 -9.62
CA TYR A 144 -10.58 1.35 -9.09
C TYR A 144 -9.52 1.44 -7.98
N ILE A 145 -9.82 2.18 -6.91
CA ILE A 145 -8.99 2.32 -5.71
C ILE A 145 -9.90 2.40 -4.48
N ASP A 146 -9.43 1.91 -3.34
CA ASP A 146 -10.17 1.98 -2.08
C ASP A 146 -10.44 3.42 -1.64
N GLY A 147 -11.60 3.64 -1.01
CA GLY A 147 -12.06 4.97 -0.58
C GLY A 147 -11.29 5.59 0.57
N VAL A 148 -10.37 4.84 1.19
CA VAL A 148 -9.42 5.39 2.15
C VAL A 148 -8.44 6.39 1.50
N PHE A 149 -8.19 6.28 0.20
CA PHE A 149 -7.27 7.12 -0.54
C PHE A 149 -7.96 8.33 -1.17
N ASP A 150 -7.24 9.45 -1.27
CA ASP A 150 -7.75 10.61 -2.00
C ASP A 150 -7.91 10.29 -3.50
N VAL A 151 -9.01 10.76 -4.09
CA VAL A 151 -9.42 10.45 -5.46
C VAL A 151 -8.78 11.37 -6.51
N THR A 152 -8.08 12.43 -6.09
CA THR A 152 -7.37 13.34 -7.00
C THR A 152 -6.34 12.60 -7.84
N GLN A 153 -5.64 11.62 -7.25
CA GLN A 153 -4.67 10.81 -7.95
C GLN A 153 -5.37 9.72 -8.78
N CYS A 154 -5.78 10.07 -10.00
CA CYS A 154 -6.43 9.14 -10.94
C CYS A 154 -5.44 8.15 -11.59
N GLY A 155 -4.13 8.37 -11.42
CA GLY A 155 -3.04 7.48 -11.77
C GLY A 155 -1.71 7.97 -11.22
N ILE A 156 -0.81 7.04 -10.90
CA ILE A 156 0.44 7.32 -10.21
C ILE A 156 1.65 6.77 -10.95
N TRP A 157 2.78 7.48 -10.80
CA TRP A 157 4.08 7.00 -11.20
C TRP A 157 4.59 5.85 -10.33
N THR A 158 5.29 4.90 -10.95
CA THR A 158 6.16 3.97 -10.23
C THR A 158 7.60 4.48 -10.25
N GLY A 159 8.43 3.98 -9.34
CA GLY A 159 9.88 4.22 -9.39
C GLY A 159 10.59 3.26 -10.35
N GLY A 160 11.88 3.50 -10.54
CA GLY A 160 12.78 2.73 -11.40
C GLY A 160 14.15 2.54 -10.75
N GLU A 161 14.93 1.59 -11.25
CA GLU A 161 16.25 1.23 -10.70
C GLU A 161 17.27 2.35 -10.90
N ASN A 162 17.13 3.08 -12.01
CA ASN A 162 17.97 4.21 -12.36
C ASN A 162 17.29 5.53 -11.97
N ASP A 163 18.11 6.50 -11.55
CA ASP A 163 17.69 7.91 -11.40
C ASP A 163 17.38 8.58 -12.77
N THR A 164 17.39 7.81 -13.85
CA THR A 164 17.04 8.20 -15.22
C THR A 164 15.96 7.26 -15.73
N ALA A 165 15.09 7.74 -16.63
CA ALA A 165 14.16 6.86 -17.30
C ALA A 165 14.97 5.77 -18.02
N SER A 166 14.42 4.55 -18.07
CA SER A 166 15.07 3.43 -18.78
C SER A 166 15.36 3.83 -20.24
N TYR A 167 16.19 3.05 -20.94
CA TYR A 167 16.79 3.28 -22.29
C TYR A 167 15.87 3.84 -23.42
N LEU A 168 14.57 4.03 -23.18
CA LEU A 168 13.54 4.53 -24.08
C LEU A 168 12.71 5.70 -23.48
N ASP A 169 13.23 6.44 -22.49
CA ASP A 169 12.55 7.57 -21.84
C ASP A 169 11.15 7.21 -21.31
N SER A 170 11.03 6.04 -20.68
CA SER A 170 9.72 5.52 -20.30
C SER A 170 9.72 4.78 -18.97
N VAL A 171 8.56 4.87 -18.29
CA VAL A 171 8.33 4.48 -16.91
C VAL A 171 6.94 3.86 -16.78
N TRP A 172 6.81 2.86 -15.92
CA TRP A 172 5.51 2.29 -15.58
C TRP A 172 4.64 3.28 -14.79
N SER A 173 3.34 3.21 -15.06
CA SER A 173 2.32 3.94 -14.33
C SER A 173 1.14 3.01 -14.04
N VAL A 174 0.45 3.28 -12.94
CA VAL A 174 -0.80 2.60 -12.58
C VAL A 174 -1.90 3.63 -12.51
N ARG A 175 -2.89 3.49 -13.39
CA ARG A 175 -4.07 4.34 -13.47
C ARG A 175 -5.24 3.65 -12.79
N PHE A 176 -5.81 4.34 -11.81
CA PHE A 176 -7.04 3.94 -11.13
C PHE A 176 -8.27 4.26 -11.98
N SER A 177 -8.13 5.15 -12.95
CA SER A 177 -9.03 5.21 -14.09
C SER A 177 -8.79 3.99 -14.99
N GLY A 178 -9.86 3.40 -15.51
CA GLY A 178 -9.71 2.19 -16.31
C GLY A 178 -10.99 1.74 -17.00
N ALA A 179 -10.86 0.64 -17.72
CA ALA A 179 -11.88 0.02 -18.54
C ALA A 179 -11.89 -1.50 -18.30
N TYR A 180 -12.83 -2.21 -18.89
CA TYR A 180 -12.91 -3.68 -18.80
C TYR A 180 -12.98 -4.23 -17.36
N GLY A 181 -13.50 -3.45 -16.42
CA GLY A 181 -13.65 -3.86 -15.02
C GLY A 181 -12.34 -3.88 -14.23
N GLY A 182 -11.35 -3.04 -14.58
CA GLY A 182 -10.13 -2.85 -13.79
C GLY A 182 -9.42 -1.54 -14.12
N GLY A 183 -8.42 -1.17 -13.30
CA GLY A 183 -7.51 -0.07 -13.59
C GLY A 183 -6.52 -0.44 -14.69
N ASN A 184 -5.76 0.54 -15.17
CA ASN A 184 -4.81 0.35 -16.27
C ASN A 184 -3.37 0.41 -15.77
N VAL A 185 -2.63 -0.67 -15.98
CA VAL A 185 -1.19 -0.75 -15.75
C VAL A 185 -0.53 -0.57 -17.10
N CYS A 186 0.20 0.53 -17.29
CA CYS A 186 0.79 0.83 -18.58
C CYS A 186 2.15 1.48 -18.47
N TRP A 187 2.97 1.13 -19.44
CA TRP A 187 4.22 1.80 -19.74
C TRP A 187 3.93 3.13 -20.43
N CYS A 188 4.49 4.22 -19.93
CA CYS A 188 4.30 5.59 -20.41
C CYS A 188 5.64 6.27 -20.64
N TYR A 189 5.69 7.22 -21.58
CA TYR A 189 6.83 8.12 -21.71
C TYR A 189 6.99 8.96 -20.43
N ASP A 190 8.23 9.27 -20.06
CA ASP A 190 8.58 9.99 -18.83
C ASP A 190 8.13 11.46 -18.83
N ASN A 191 7.88 12.01 -20.02
CA ASN A 191 7.30 13.33 -20.28
C ASN A 191 5.77 13.36 -20.23
N ALA A 192 5.10 12.22 -20.04
CA ALA A 192 3.70 12.20 -19.67
C ALA A 192 3.51 12.80 -18.28
N SER A 193 2.27 13.03 -17.87
CA SER A 193 1.96 13.52 -16.53
C SER A 193 1.16 12.48 -15.77
N ASN A 194 1.62 12.15 -14.56
CA ASN A 194 0.87 11.35 -13.58
C ASN A 194 1.10 11.94 -12.18
N TYR A 195 0.27 11.53 -11.23
CA TYR A 195 0.41 11.94 -9.85
C TYR A 195 1.48 11.12 -9.12
N VAL A 196 1.77 11.54 -7.89
CA VAL A 196 2.71 10.88 -7.00
C VAL A 196 1.94 10.36 -5.79
N ARG A 197 2.12 9.09 -5.44
CA ARG A 197 1.63 8.52 -4.17
C ARG A 197 2.76 7.71 -3.53
N PRO A 198 3.55 8.33 -2.66
CA PRO A 198 4.67 7.65 -2.04
C PRO A 198 4.24 6.52 -1.13
N VAL A 199 5.16 5.58 -1.00
CA VAL A 199 5.07 4.43 -0.12
C VAL A 199 6.35 4.28 0.69
N ARG A 200 6.24 3.67 1.85
CA ARG A 200 7.36 3.22 2.68
C ARG A 200 7.02 1.86 3.31
N LYS A 201 8.05 1.12 3.73
CA LYS A 201 7.86 -0.10 4.52
C LYS A 201 7.63 0.26 5.99
N LEU A 202 6.74 -0.47 6.65
CA LEU A 202 6.71 -0.51 8.11
C LEU A 202 8.00 -1.19 8.61
N LYS A 203 8.54 -0.69 9.71
CA LYS A 203 9.70 -1.26 10.39
C LYS A 203 9.24 -2.15 11.52
#